data_AF-A0A6G2QE98-F1
#
_entry.id   AF-A0A6G2QE98-F1
#
_cell.length_a   1.000
_cell.length_b   1.000
_cell.length_c   1.000
_cell.angle_alpha   90.00
_cell.angle_beta   90.00
_cell.angle_gamma   90.00
#
_symmetry.space_group_name_H-M   'P 1'
#
loop_
_entity.id
_entity.type
_entity.pdbx_description
1 polymer ?
#
loop_
_entity_poly.entity_id
_entity_poly.type
_entity_poly.pdbx_seq_one_letter_code
_entity_poly.pdbx_strand_id
1 'polypeptide(L)'
;KEIDEEWQRLAGGRLVAVLEEIFGDRGPGVPIHALVVRGTAGRALVAIADREDDLLVVGAGRRGLQRAFSGRVRRHCLAHADCPVLAVPPSPLESQLLAVHRRNAWHLPMDTRGL
;
A
#
# COMPACT_ATOMS: atom_id res chain seq x y z
N LYS A 1 6.48 27.56 7.23
CA LYS A 1 7.64 26.82 7.80
C LYS A 1 7.17 25.90 8.93
N GLU A 2 6.63 26.44 10.01
CA GLU A 2 6.09 25.66 11.15
C GLU A 2 4.99 24.66 10.76
N ILE A 3 4.03 25.06 9.91
CA ILE A 3 2.99 24.16 9.40
C ILE A 3 3.56 23.00 8.56
N ASP A 4 4.63 23.23 7.80
CA ASP A 4 5.22 22.19 6.94
C ASP A 4 5.97 21.14 7.77
N GLU A 5 6.67 21.58 8.82
CA GLU A 5 7.35 20.71 9.79
C GLU A 5 6.33 19.87 10.56
N GLU A 6 5.19 20.45 10.92
CA GLU A 6 4.08 19.73 11.56
C GLU A 6 3.48 18.64 10.67
N TRP A 7 3.23 18.95 9.39
CA TRP A 7 2.73 17.96 8.45
C TRP A 7 3.70 16.80 8.22
N GLN A 8 5.00 17.11 8.11
CA GLN A 8 6.03 16.07 7.97
C GLN A 8 6.09 15.17 9.21
N ARG A 9 5.97 15.75 10.41
CA ARG A 9 5.94 15.00 11.67
C ARG A 9 4.72 14.07 11.74
N LEU A 10 3.53 14.58 11.43
CA LEU A 10 2.29 13.79 11.43
C LEU A 10 2.34 12.67 10.38
N ALA A 11 2.84 12.96 9.17
CA ALA A 11 3.00 11.97 8.12
C ALA A 11 4.04 10.91 8.50
N GLY A 12 5.14 11.31 9.14
CA GLY A 12 6.17 10.41 9.67
C GLY A 12 5.60 9.48 10.74
N GLY A 13 4.87 10.03 11.72
CA GLY A 13 4.18 9.24 12.74
C GLY A 13 3.17 8.25 12.15
N ARG A 14 2.40 8.67 11.14
CA ARG A 14 1.46 7.79 10.43
C ARG A 14 2.18 6.65 9.72
N LEU A 15 3.32 6.93 9.06
CA LEU A 15 4.12 5.93 8.36
C LEU A 15 4.69 4.89 9.33
N VAL A 16 5.29 5.35 10.43
CA VAL A 16 5.86 4.47 11.46
C VAL A 16 4.78 3.57 12.06
N ALA A 17 3.64 4.13 12.45
CA ALA A 17 2.54 3.34 13.03
C ALA A 17 2.03 2.22 12.10
N VAL A 18 1.99 2.46 10.79
CA VAL A 18 1.62 1.42 9.80
C VAL A 18 2.69 0.34 9.69
N LEU A 19 3.96 0.71 9.72
CA LEU A 19 5.06 -0.25 9.67
C LEU A 19 5.07 -1.14 10.93
N GLU A 20 4.83 -0.56 12.10
CA GLU A 20 4.68 -1.29 13.36
C GLU A 20 3.48 -2.24 13.34
N GLU A 21 2.33 -1.79 12.82
CA GLU A 21 1.13 -2.64 12.66
C GLU A 21 1.40 -3.86 11.75
N ILE A 22 2.15 -3.67 10.66
CA ILE A 22 2.41 -4.73 9.67
C ILE A 22 3.49 -5.70 10.13
N PHE A 23 4.60 -5.19 10.68
CA PHE A 23 5.78 -6.01 10.97
C PHE A 23 5.87 -6.46 12.43
N GLY A 24 5.23 -5.75 13.36
CA GLY A 24 5.29 -6.00 14.79
C GLY A 24 6.73 -6.09 15.33
N ASP A 25 6.90 -6.79 16.45
CA ASP A 25 8.18 -6.88 17.16
C ASP A 25 9.29 -7.60 16.39
N ARG A 26 8.93 -8.49 15.44
CA ARG A 26 9.91 -9.22 14.63
C ARG A 26 10.54 -8.33 13.55
N GLY A 27 9.87 -7.24 13.21
CA GLY A 27 10.30 -6.38 12.12
C GLY A 27 10.26 -7.10 10.75
N PRO A 28 10.72 -6.41 9.72
CA PRO A 28 10.72 -6.90 8.33
C PRO A 28 11.78 -7.96 8.00
N GLY A 29 12.70 -8.28 8.92
CA GLY A 29 13.85 -9.17 8.66
C GLY A 29 14.92 -8.57 7.73
N VAL A 30 14.76 -7.32 7.29
CA VAL A 30 15.70 -6.57 6.44
C VAL A 30 15.77 -5.11 6.89
N PRO A 31 16.85 -4.37 6.60
CA PRO A 31 16.90 -2.94 6.91
C PRO A 31 15.78 -2.18 6.19
N ILE A 32 15.03 -1.35 6.94
CA ILE A 32 14.00 -0.45 6.39
C ILE A 32 14.38 0.99 6.65
N HIS A 33 14.23 1.82 5.62
CA HIS A 33 14.31 3.27 5.71
C HIS A 33 12.93 3.86 5.39
N ALA A 34 12.31 4.50 6.38
CA ALA A 34 11.03 5.18 6.23
C ALA A 34 11.25 6.63 5.77
N LEU A 35 10.66 7.01 4.64
CA LEU A 35 10.82 8.32 4.04
C LEU A 35 9.46 8.98 3.78
N VAL A 36 9.32 10.25 4.19
CA VAL A 36 8.17 11.09 3.86
C VAL A 36 8.62 12.17 2.89
N VAL A 37 8.01 12.19 1.71
CA VAL A 37 8.27 13.20 0.69
C VAL A 37 7.01 14.00 0.40
N ARG A 38 7.14 15.32 0.35
CA ARG A 38 6.08 16.21 -0.13
C ARG A 38 6.16 16.33 -1.64
N GLY A 39 5.13 15.88 -2.34
CA GLY A 39 5.07 15.99 -3.79
C GLY A 39 3.96 15.15 -4.41
N THR A 40 3.96 15.06 -5.74
CA THR A 40 3.08 14.13 -6.45
C THR A 40 3.64 12.72 -6.31
N ALA A 41 2.85 11.80 -5.73
CA ALA A 41 3.34 10.47 -5.32
C ALA A 41 4.05 9.71 -6.46
N GLY A 42 3.50 9.71 -7.68
CA GLY A 42 4.13 9.05 -8.83
C GLY A 42 5.53 9.60 -9.15
N ARG A 43 5.69 10.93 -9.21
CA ARG A 43 7.00 11.54 -9.50
C ARG A 43 7.99 11.31 -8.37
N ALA A 44 7.53 11.43 -7.12
CA ALA A 44 8.38 11.21 -5.95
C ALA A 44 8.90 9.77 -5.92
N LEU A 45 8.04 8.78 -6.16
CA LEU A 45 8.43 7.37 -6.19
C LEU A 45 9.45 7.07 -7.29
N VAL A 46 9.22 7.56 -8.51
CA VAL A 46 10.15 7.39 -9.64
C VAL A 46 11.49 8.07 -9.36
N ALA A 47 11.47 9.28 -8.78
CA ALA A 47 12.70 10.00 -8.45
C ALA A 47 13.50 9.37 -7.30
N ILE A 48 12.86 8.58 -6.43
CA ILE A 48 13.54 7.84 -5.36
C ILE A 48 14.10 6.51 -5.88
N ALA A 49 13.38 5.83 -6.77
CA ALA A 49 13.78 4.56 -7.38
C ALA A 49 14.44 4.81 -8.75
N ASP A 50 15.54 5.57 -8.72
CA ASP A 50 16.21 6.13 -9.90
C ASP A 50 17.34 5.25 -10.45
N ARG A 51 17.57 4.08 -9.85
CA ARG A 51 18.63 3.16 -10.29
C ARG A 51 18.05 1.96 -11.03
N GLU A 52 18.75 1.51 -12.07
CA GLU A 52 18.35 0.34 -12.86
C GLU A 52 18.26 -0.95 -12.02
N ASP A 53 19.04 -1.05 -10.93
CA ASP A 53 19.04 -2.19 -10.01
C ASP A 53 17.94 -2.12 -8.92
N ASP A 54 17.13 -1.07 -8.90
CA ASP A 54 16.01 -0.95 -7.97
C ASP A 54 14.81 -1.82 -8.37
N LEU A 55 13.92 -2.08 -7.41
CA LEU A 55 12.60 -2.65 -7.66
C LEU A 55 11.53 -1.76 -7.02
N LEU A 56 10.73 -1.09 -7.85
CA LEU A 56 9.65 -0.24 -7.38
C LEU A 56 8.37 -1.07 -7.15
N VAL A 57 8.05 -1.33 -5.87
CA VAL A 57 6.84 -2.07 -5.49
C VAL A 57 5.70 -1.10 -5.18
N VAL A 58 4.56 -1.27 -5.86
CA VAL A 58 3.35 -0.44 -5.67
C VAL A 58 2.09 -1.29 -5.51
N GLY A 59 1.20 -0.90 -4.59
CA GLY A 59 -0.09 -1.56 -4.41
C GLY A 59 -1.08 -1.31 -5.56
N ALA A 60 -1.82 -2.34 -5.94
CA ALA A 60 -2.78 -2.38 -7.03
C ALA A 60 -4.16 -2.90 -6.55
N GLY A 61 -4.74 -2.30 -5.51
CA GLY A 61 -5.95 -2.83 -4.84
C GLY A 61 -6.65 -1.89 -3.84
N ARG A 62 -7.91 -2.19 -3.46
CA ARG A 62 -8.95 -1.25 -2.95
C ARG A 62 -8.97 -1.02 -1.43
N ARG A 63 -9.09 0.27 -1.03
CA ARG A 63 -9.97 0.76 0.07
C ARG A 63 -10.64 2.10 -0.31
N GLY A 64 -11.95 2.24 -0.06
CA GLY A 64 -12.68 3.53 -0.03
C GLY A 64 -12.65 4.41 -1.28
N LEU A 65 -12.95 5.71 -1.10
CA LEU A 65 -13.01 6.80 -2.11
C LEU A 65 -11.70 7.00 -2.92
N GLN A 66 -10.63 6.27 -2.59
CA GLN A 66 -9.29 6.38 -3.21
C GLN A 66 -9.11 5.61 -4.53
N ARG A 67 -10.20 5.04 -5.09
CA ARG A 67 -10.19 4.33 -6.39
C ARG A 67 -9.60 5.15 -7.54
N ALA A 68 -9.69 6.47 -7.49
CA ALA A 68 -9.24 7.36 -8.57
C ALA A 68 -7.73 7.65 -8.54
N PHE A 69 -7.05 7.56 -7.38
CA PHE A 69 -5.65 7.97 -7.24
C PHE A 69 -4.66 6.81 -7.34
N SER A 70 -4.99 5.62 -6.82
CA SER A 70 -4.14 4.43 -6.92
C SER A 70 -3.81 4.06 -8.38
N GLY A 71 -4.77 4.22 -9.29
CA GLY A 71 -4.55 4.02 -10.72
C GLY A 71 -3.56 5.02 -11.34
N ARG A 72 -3.60 6.29 -10.92
CA ARG A 72 -2.73 7.35 -11.48
C ARG A 72 -1.28 7.21 -11.03
N VAL A 73 -1.04 6.88 -9.77
CA VAL A 73 0.31 6.66 -9.25
C VAL A 73 0.96 5.47 -9.94
N ARG A 74 0.30 4.29 -9.92
CA ARG A 74 0.80 3.10 -10.60
C ARG A 74 1.05 3.34 -12.09
N ARG A 75 0.09 3.99 -12.80
CA ARG A 75 0.26 4.30 -14.22
C ARG A 75 1.44 5.23 -14.47
N HIS A 76 1.67 6.19 -13.59
CA HIS A 76 2.82 7.07 -13.71
C HIS A 76 4.13 6.30 -13.51
N CYS A 77 4.23 5.48 -12.46
CA CYS A 77 5.42 4.66 -12.22
C CYS A 77 5.72 3.73 -13.41
N LEU A 78 4.72 2.99 -13.88
CA LEU A 78 4.87 2.08 -15.04
C LEU A 78 5.32 2.78 -16.33
N ALA A 79 5.03 4.08 -16.46
CA ALA A 79 5.35 4.84 -17.66
C ALA A 79 6.66 5.62 -17.59
N HIS A 80 7.24 5.83 -16.40
CA HIS A 80 8.38 6.73 -16.21
C HIS A 80 9.49 6.18 -15.30
N ALA A 81 9.31 5.02 -14.65
CA ALA A 81 10.38 4.43 -13.86
C ALA A 81 11.47 3.86 -14.78
N ASP A 82 12.72 4.12 -14.43
CA ASP A 82 13.90 3.53 -15.09
C ASP A 82 14.20 2.11 -14.57
N CYS A 83 13.50 1.67 -13.52
CA CYS A 83 13.62 0.38 -12.87
C CYS A 83 12.37 -0.52 -13.07
N PRO A 84 12.50 -1.85 -12.89
CA PRO A 84 11.35 -2.75 -12.84
C PRO A 84 10.28 -2.31 -11.81
N VAL A 85 9.00 -2.38 -12.22
CA VAL A 85 7.87 -2.01 -11.36
C VAL A 85 6.99 -3.22 -11.07
N LEU A 86 6.82 -3.57 -9.79
CA LEU A 86 5.94 -4.65 -9.34
C LEU A 86 4.63 -4.09 -8.78
N ALA A 87 3.53 -4.34 -9.49
CA ALA A 87 2.19 -3.97 -9.05
C ALA A 87 1.53 -5.12 -8.26
N VAL A 88 1.35 -4.94 -6.94
CA VAL A 88 0.85 -5.99 -6.02
C VAL A 88 -0.69 -5.88 -5.87
N PRO A 89 -1.49 -6.84 -6.36
CA PRO A 89 -2.94 -6.83 -6.19
C PRO A 89 -3.35 -6.98 -4.71
N PRO A 90 -4.61 -6.66 -4.33
CA PRO A 90 -5.06 -6.91 -2.97
C PRO A 90 -5.06 -8.40 -2.68
N SER A 91 -4.88 -8.77 -1.41
CA SER A 91 -4.82 -10.18 -1.02
C SER A 91 -6.12 -10.90 -1.39
N PRO A 92 -6.06 -12.08 -2.03
CA PRO A 92 -7.25 -12.91 -2.26
C PRO A 92 -8.00 -13.25 -0.96
N LEU A 93 -7.28 -13.37 0.17
CA LEU A 93 -7.86 -13.59 1.49
C LEU A 93 -8.74 -12.42 1.95
N GLU A 94 -8.41 -11.18 1.59
CA GLU A 94 -9.24 -10.01 1.88
C GLU A 94 -10.59 -10.13 1.16
N SER A 95 -10.58 -10.59 -0.09
CA SER A 95 -11.80 -10.81 -0.86
C SER A 95 -12.65 -11.95 -0.29
N GLN A 96 -12.01 -13.02 0.21
CA GLN A 96 -12.70 -14.13 0.88
C GLN A 96 -13.28 -13.71 2.24
N LEU A 97 -12.53 -12.96 3.06
CA LEU A 97 -12.99 -12.43 4.35
C LEU A 97 -14.20 -11.50 4.19
N LEU A 98 -14.18 -10.62 3.18
CA LEU A 98 -15.32 -9.77 2.85
C LEU A 98 -16.53 -10.59 2.37
N ALA A 99 -16.31 -11.69 1.64
CA ALA A 99 -17.39 -12.57 1.22
C ALA A 99 -18.03 -13.32 2.40
N VAL A 100 -17.21 -13.78 3.35
CA VAL A 100 -17.67 -14.42 4.60
C VAL A 100 -18.44 -13.42 5.47
N HIS A 101 -17.92 -12.21 5.67
CA HIS A 101 -18.60 -11.17 6.46
C HIS A 101 -19.96 -10.78 5.88
N ARG A 102 -20.08 -10.69 4.54
CA ARG A 102 -21.39 -10.51 3.91
C ARG A 102 -22.31 -11.69 4.24
N ARG A 103 -21.89 -12.93 4.04
CA ARG A 103 -22.72 -14.11 4.32
C ARG A 103 -23.21 -14.17 5.78
N ASN A 104 -22.33 -13.84 6.73
CA ASN A 104 -22.67 -13.76 8.16
C ASN A 104 -23.67 -12.63 8.44
N ALA A 105 -23.48 -11.46 7.82
CA ALA A 105 -24.42 -10.34 7.93
C ALA A 105 -25.81 -10.64 7.33
N TRP A 106 -25.93 -11.66 6.47
CA TRP A 106 -27.19 -12.12 5.86
C TRP A 106 -27.73 -13.44 6.43
N HIS A 107 -27.15 -13.97 7.52
CA HIS A 107 -27.55 -15.24 8.15
C HIS A 107 -27.78 -16.40 7.16
N LEU A 108 -27.00 -16.48 6.09
CA LEU A 108 -27.14 -17.55 5.10
C LEU A 108 -26.55 -18.86 5.66
N PRO A 109 -27.26 -20.00 5.58
CA PRO A 109 -26.77 -21.27 6.07
C PRO A 109 -25.49 -21.69 5.32
N MET A 110 -24.53 -22.23 6.07
CA MET A 110 -23.30 -22.80 5.52
C MET A 110 -23.66 -24.11 4.78
N ASP A 111 -23.41 -24.17 3.48
CA ASP A 111 -23.49 -25.44 2.75
C ASP A 111 -22.21 -26.24 3.00
N THR A 112 -22.30 -27.25 3.86
CA THR A 112 -21.19 -28.13 4.23
C THR A 112 -21.07 -29.35 3.32
N ARG A 113 -21.77 -29.40 2.18
CA ARG A 113 -21.74 -30.56 1.26
C ARG A 113 -20.44 -30.74 0.45
N GLY A 114 -19.35 -30.12 0.87
CA GLY A 114 -18.05 -30.21 0.21
C GLY A 114 -16.85 -30.12 1.15
N LEU A 115 -17.05 -30.36 2.45
CA LEU A 115 -15.98 -30.64 3.41
C LEU A 115 -15.84 -32.15 3.60
#